data_AF-A0A6P0U5T9-F1
#
_entry.id   AF-A0A6P0U5T9-F1
#
_cell.length_a   1.000
_cell.length_b   1.000
_cell.length_c   1.000
_cell.angle_alpha   90.00
_cell.angle_beta   90.00
_cell.angle_gamma   90.00
#
_symmetry.space_group_name_H-M   'P 1'
#
loop_
_entity.id
_entity.type
_entity.pdbx_description
1 polymer ?
#
loop_
_entity_poly.entity_id
_entity_poly.type
_entity_poly.pdbx_seq_one_letter_code
_entity_poly.pdbx_strand_id
1 'polypeptide(L)'
;MSINFQKQDITEQKPRITVFGVGGGGGNAVNNMINCGLEGVDFVVANTDAQALTMNKAERIIQLGMGVTEGLGAGSMPDVGRASAEECIDEINDHLSGTHMCFVTAGMGGGTGTGAAPVVARAAREKGILTVGVVTKPFHFEGQRRMRTAEDGIEELQANVDTLIVIPNQNLFRIANDKTTFADAFAMADQVLFSGVACITDLMVKEGLINLDFA
;
A
#
# COMPACT_ATOMS: atom_id res chain seq x y z
N MET A 1 36.41 -34.30 30.37
CA MET A 1 35.13 -33.56 30.32
C MET A 1 35.07 -32.85 28.99
N SER A 2 34.24 -33.36 28.08
CA SER A 2 34.05 -32.79 26.75
C SER A 2 33.22 -31.52 26.88
N ILE A 3 33.78 -30.37 26.53
CA ILE A 3 33.05 -29.10 26.52
C ILE A 3 32.09 -29.16 25.33
N ASN A 4 30.80 -29.30 25.64
CA ASN A 4 29.75 -29.32 24.64
C ASN A 4 29.43 -27.86 24.28
N PHE A 5 29.94 -27.40 23.14
CA PHE A 5 29.53 -26.13 22.55
C PHE A 5 28.11 -26.31 21.98
N GLN A 6 27.09 -25.96 22.76
CA GLN A 6 25.79 -25.65 22.18
C GLN A 6 25.99 -24.39 21.33
N LYS A 7 25.94 -24.53 20.00
CA LYS A 7 25.73 -23.38 19.12
C LYS A 7 24.46 -22.68 19.60
N GLN A 8 24.59 -21.44 20.05
CA GLN A 8 23.44 -20.58 20.18
C GLN A 8 22.84 -20.48 18.78
N ASP A 9 21.58 -20.92 18.62
CA ASP A 9 20.80 -20.61 17.44
C ASP A 9 20.68 -19.08 17.41
N ILE A 10 21.47 -18.46 16.54
CA ILE A 10 21.34 -17.06 16.22
C ILE A 10 19.99 -16.96 15.50
N THR A 11 18.96 -16.48 16.21
CA THR A 11 17.69 -16.13 15.59
C THR A 11 17.93 -14.93 14.68
N GLU A 12 18.21 -15.16 13.41
CA GLU A 12 18.06 -14.14 12.36
C GLU A 12 16.58 -13.75 12.32
N GLN A 13 16.23 -12.67 13.01
CA GLN A 13 14.91 -12.07 12.88
C GLN A 13 14.88 -11.30 11.56
N LYS A 14 14.38 -11.93 10.50
CA LYS A 14 14.09 -11.22 9.25
C LYS A 14 13.03 -10.15 9.54
N PRO A 15 13.25 -8.89 9.11
CA PRO A 15 12.28 -7.82 9.33
C PRO A 15 10.97 -8.21 8.64
N ARG A 16 9.87 -8.15 9.39
CA ARG A 16 8.54 -8.43 8.87
C ARG A 16 8.00 -7.20 8.15
N ILE A 17 7.79 -7.34 6.84
CA ILE A 17 7.31 -6.27 5.97
C ILE A 17 5.84 -6.52 5.63
N THR A 18 5.02 -5.49 5.74
CA THR A 18 3.59 -5.54 5.37
C THR A 18 3.33 -4.55 4.25
N VAL A 19 2.64 -4.98 3.20
CA VAL A 19 2.16 -4.13 2.10
C VAL A 19 0.66 -3.96 2.25
N PHE A 20 0.24 -2.73 2.52
CA PHE A 20 -1.13 -2.34 2.82
C PHE A 20 -1.74 -1.60 1.61
N GLY A 21 -2.55 -2.30 0.83
CA GLY A 21 -3.27 -1.75 -0.32
C GLY A 21 -4.59 -1.12 0.09
N VAL A 22 -4.75 0.19 -0.13
CA VAL A 22 -5.93 0.93 0.28
C VAL A 22 -6.76 1.39 -0.92
N GLY A 23 -8.06 1.07 -0.89
CA GLY A 23 -9.00 1.37 -1.97
C GLY A 23 -8.76 0.53 -3.23
N GLY A 24 -9.48 0.85 -4.31
CA GLY A 24 -9.41 0.08 -5.56
C GLY A 24 -8.02 0.10 -6.21
N GLY A 25 -7.37 1.27 -6.28
CA GLY A 25 -6.01 1.38 -6.86
C GLY A 25 -4.95 0.63 -6.05
N GLY A 26 -4.99 0.74 -4.72
CA GLY A 26 -4.09 0.00 -3.85
C GLY A 26 -4.34 -1.51 -3.91
N GLY A 27 -5.60 -1.94 -3.93
CA GLY A 27 -5.97 -3.35 -4.07
C GLY A 27 -5.54 -3.95 -5.42
N ASN A 28 -5.64 -3.21 -6.52
CA ASN A 28 -5.14 -3.63 -7.83
C ASN A 28 -3.62 -3.77 -7.83
N ALA A 29 -2.90 -2.80 -7.25
CA ALA A 29 -1.45 -2.88 -7.12
C ALA A 29 -1.00 -4.10 -6.30
N VAL A 30 -1.67 -4.39 -5.18
CA VAL A 30 -1.41 -5.61 -4.39
C VAL A 30 -1.68 -6.88 -5.20
N ASN A 31 -2.80 -6.96 -5.91
CA ASN A 31 -3.09 -8.08 -6.81
C ASN A 31 -1.98 -8.28 -7.85
N ASN A 32 -1.47 -7.18 -8.42
CA ASN A 32 -0.36 -7.23 -9.37
C ASN A 32 0.92 -7.77 -8.70
N MET A 33 1.27 -7.29 -7.50
CA MET A 33 2.43 -7.77 -6.73
C MET A 33 2.36 -9.26 -6.44
N ILE A 34 1.17 -9.77 -6.06
CA ILE A 34 0.94 -11.20 -5.83
C ILE A 34 1.10 -11.99 -7.13
N ASN A 35 0.52 -11.52 -8.23
CA ASN A 35 0.63 -12.19 -9.54
C ASN A 35 2.07 -12.21 -10.07
N CYS A 36 2.85 -11.19 -9.76
CA CYS A 36 4.27 -11.11 -10.11
C CYS A 36 5.17 -11.95 -9.18
N GLY A 37 4.62 -12.57 -8.13
CA GLY A 37 5.36 -13.44 -7.21
C GLY A 37 6.27 -12.68 -6.26
N LEU A 38 5.84 -11.50 -5.76
CA LEU A 38 6.58 -10.81 -4.71
C LEU A 38 6.52 -11.63 -3.41
N GLU A 39 7.69 -12.05 -2.92
CA GLU A 39 7.85 -12.88 -1.72
C GLU A 39 8.36 -12.08 -0.52
N GLY A 40 8.18 -12.63 0.69
CA GLY A 40 8.72 -12.04 1.92
C GLY A 40 7.96 -10.82 2.45
N VAL A 41 6.74 -10.59 1.95
CA VAL A 41 5.86 -9.52 2.42
C VAL A 41 4.48 -10.08 2.76
N ASP A 42 3.87 -9.55 3.82
CA ASP A 42 2.47 -9.80 4.16
C ASP A 42 1.58 -8.82 3.40
N PHE A 43 0.65 -9.32 2.59
CA PHE A 43 -0.30 -8.46 1.88
C PHE A 43 -1.59 -8.26 2.69
N VAL A 44 -1.97 -6.99 2.88
CA VAL A 44 -3.24 -6.58 3.47
C VAL A 44 -3.96 -5.64 2.50
N VAL A 45 -5.24 -5.85 2.25
CA VAL A 45 -6.05 -4.94 1.43
C VAL A 45 -7.23 -4.40 2.22
N ALA A 46 -7.42 -3.10 2.22
CA ALA A 46 -8.54 -2.43 2.86
C ALA A 46 -9.35 -1.62 1.85
N ASN A 47 -10.65 -1.87 1.76
CA ASN A 47 -11.52 -1.14 0.84
C ASN A 47 -12.94 -1.04 1.40
N THR A 48 -13.67 0.00 0.99
CA THR A 48 -15.11 0.17 1.33
C THR A 48 -16.03 -0.54 0.33
N ASP A 49 -15.51 -0.93 -0.84
CA ASP A 49 -16.26 -1.68 -1.86
C ASP A 49 -16.07 -3.19 -1.67
N ALA A 50 -17.16 -3.87 -1.26
CA ALA A 50 -17.17 -5.30 -1.00
C ALA A 50 -16.94 -6.16 -2.26
N GLN A 51 -17.39 -5.69 -3.43
CA GLN A 51 -17.18 -6.42 -4.69
C GLN A 51 -15.70 -6.43 -5.07
N ALA A 52 -15.04 -5.29 -4.93
CA ALA A 52 -13.61 -5.17 -5.16
C ALA A 52 -12.79 -6.06 -4.21
N LEU A 53 -13.22 -6.18 -2.95
CA LEU A 53 -12.57 -7.06 -1.97
C LEU A 53 -12.72 -8.54 -2.31
N THR A 54 -13.90 -8.96 -2.74
CA THR A 54 -14.18 -10.38 -3.07
C THR A 54 -13.29 -10.88 -4.22
N MET A 55 -12.89 -9.99 -5.13
CA MET A 55 -12.00 -10.33 -6.25
C MET A 55 -10.51 -10.19 -5.91
N ASN A 56 -10.16 -9.74 -4.70
CA ASN A 56 -8.77 -9.54 -4.31
C ASN A 56 -8.09 -10.86 -3.92
N LYS A 57 -6.79 -10.95 -4.16
CA LYS A 57 -5.97 -12.15 -3.91
C LYS A 57 -5.18 -12.09 -2.61
N ALA A 58 -5.19 -10.97 -1.89
CA ALA A 58 -4.50 -10.84 -0.62
C ALA A 58 -5.09 -11.80 0.43
N GLU A 59 -4.23 -12.36 1.27
CA GLU A 59 -4.64 -13.28 2.34
C GLU A 59 -5.44 -12.56 3.43
N ARG A 60 -5.15 -11.27 3.64
CA ARG A 60 -5.78 -10.44 4.67
C ARG A 60 -6.55 -9.31 4.01
N ILE A 61 -7.83 -9.23 4.32
CA ILE A 61 -8.75 -8.28 3.72
C ILE A 61 -9.56 -7.60 4.83
N ILE A 62 -9.67 -6.28 4.76
CA ILE A 62 -10.43 -5.45 5.68
C ILE A 62 -11.54 -4.74 4.89
N GLN A 63 -12.78 -4.97 5.29
CA GLN A 63 -13.91 -4.21 4.74
C GLN A 63 -14.15 -2.96 5.57
N LEU A 64 -13.78 -1.81 5.01
CA LEU A 64 -13.89 -0.52 5.67
C LEU A 64 -15.34 -0.02 5.68
N GLY A 65 -15.74 0.60 6.79
CA GLY A 65 -16.95 1.41 6.89
C GLY A 65 -18.23 0.65 6.53
N MET A 66 -18.42 -0.56 7.06
CA MET A 66 -19.68 -1.31 6.89
C MET A 66 -20.88 -0.50 7.38
N GLY A 67 -20.74 0.24 8.50
CA GLY A 67 -21.81 1.09 9.03
C GLY A 67 -22.08 2.36 8.21
N VAL A 68 -21.09 2.85 7.46
CA VAL A 68 -21.18 4.14 6.74
C VAL A 68 -21.53 3.97 5.26
N THR A 69 -21.00 2.92 4.62
CA THR A 69 -21.07 2.74 3.16
C THR A 69 -21.93 1.56 2.73
N GLU A 70 -22.34 0.70 3.67
CA GLU A 70 -23.06 -0.55 3.40
C GLU A 70 -22.33 -1.45 2.37
N GLY A 71 -21.00 -1.30 2.23
CA GLY A 71 -20.18 -2.05 1.27
C GLY A 71 -20.24 -1.55 -0.18
N LEU A 72 -20.85 -0.39 -0.45
CA LEU A 72 -21.00 0.18 -1.79
C LEU A 72 -19.85 1.10 -2.22
N GLY A 73 -18.85 1.29 -1.35
CA GLY A 73 -17.73 2.18 -1.60
C GLY A 73 -17.95 3.62 -1.12
N ALA A 74 -16.88 4.42 -1.14
CA ALA A 74 -16.89 5.80 -0.60
C ALA A 74 -17.42 6.87 -1.58
N GLY A 75 -17.94 6.50 -2.76
CA GLY A 75 -18.57 7.45 -3.69
C GLY A 75 -17.67 8.60 -4.18
N SER A 76 -16.35 8.38 -4.26
CA SER A 76 -15.33 9.42 -4.54
C SER A 76 -15.27 10.56 -3.50
N MET A 77 -15.75 10.32 -2.28
CA MET A 77 -15.68 11.26 -1.16
C MET A 77 -14.57 10.84 -0.19
N PRO A 78 -13.48 11.60 -0.07
CA PRO A 78 -12.38 11.27 0.85
C PRO A 78 -12.82 11.22 2.32
N ASP A 79 -13.69 12.13 2.75
CA ASP A 79 -14.17 12.17 4.15
C ASP A 79 -14.88 10.86 4.54
N VAL A 80 -15.65 10.27 3.61
CA VAL A 80 -16.29 8.97 3.82
C VAL A 80 -15.23 7.88 3.94
N GLY A 81 -14.20 7.89 3.08
CA GLY A 81 -13.07 6.97 3.16
C GLY A 81 -12.31 7.07 4.49
N ARG A 82 -12.07 8.30 4.97
CA ARG A 82 -11.41 8.56 6.26
C ARG A 82 -12.24 8.03 7.42
N ALA A 83 -13.51 8.41 7.50
CA ALA A 83 -14.41 7.95 8.56
C ALA A 83 -14.54 6.42 8.58
N SER A 84 -14.59 5.79 7.39
CA SER A 84 -14.63 4.33 7.25
C SER A 84 -13.37 3.64 7.77
N ALA A 85 -12.20 4.28 7.63
CA ALA A 85 -10.94 3.77 8.17
C ALA A 85 -10.82 3.99 9.68
N GLU A 86 -11.31 5.12 10.18
CA GLU A 86 -11.33 5.42 11.62
C GLU A 86 -12.28 4.48 12.38
N GLU A 87 -13.41 4.09 11.78
CA GLU A 87 -14.31 3.06 12.32
C GLU A 87 -13.62 1.71 12.48
N CYS A 88 -12.73 1.35 11.54
CA CYS A 88 -12.02 0.07 11.51
C CYS A 88 -10.59 0.16 12.06
N ILE A 89 -10.28 1.16 12.89
CA ILE A 89 -8.90 1.41 13.35
C ILE A 89 -8.32 0.26 14.16
N ASP A 90 -9.13 -0.41 14.97
CA ASP A 90 -8.69 -1.55 15.78
C ASP A 90 -8.27 -2.73 14.90
N GLU A 91 -9.04 -3.03 13.85
CA GLU A 91 -8.72 -4.08 12.88
C GLU A 91 -7.46 -3.75 12.06
N ILE A 92 -7.31 -2.49 11.63
CA ILE A 92 -6.08 -2.01 10.98
C ILE A 92 -4.88 -2.21 11.91
N ASN A 93 -5.01 -1.84 13.19
CA ASN A 93 -3.97 -1.99 14.20
C ASN A 93 -3.58 -3.45 14.44
N ASP A 94 -4.54 -4.36 14.42
CA ASP A 94 -4.29 -5.80 14.56
C ASP A 94 -3.47 -6.33 13.38
N HIS A 95 -3.82 -5.94 12.16
CA HIS A 95 -3.08 -6.32 10.95
C HIS A 95 -1.66 -5.73 10.88
N LEU A 96 -1.42 -4.59 11.51
CA LEU A 96 -0.10 -3.97 11.61
C LEU A 96 0.78 -4.60 12.72
N SER A 97 0.22 -5.42 13.60
CA SER A 97 0.95 -5.94 14.76
C SER A 97 2.11 -6.87 14.38
N GLY A 98 3.29 -6.59 14.92
CA GLY A 98 4.54 -7.32 14.62
C GLY A 98 5.18 -6.95 13.28
N THR A 99 4.65 -5.96 12.57
CA THR A 99 5.26 -5.38 11.36
C THR A 99 6.41 -4.45 11.77
N HIS A 100 7.53 -4.53 11.07
CA HIS A 100 8.69 -3.63 11.26
C HIS A 100 8.69 -2.52 10.21
N MET A 101 8.21 -2.83 9.00
CA MET A 101 8.09 -1.88 7.91
C MET A 101 6.74 -2.03 7.20
N CYS A 102 6.04 -0.92 6.99
CA CYS A 102 4.73 -0.89 6.34
C CYS A 102 4.80 -0.06 5.05
N PHE A 103 4.42 -0.66 3.92
CA PHE A 103 4.20 0.05 2.67
C PHE A 103 2.72 0.35 2.52
N VAL A 104 2.33 1.62 2.50
CA VAL A 104 0.95 2.03 2.23
C VAL A 104 0.83 2.38 0.76
N THR A 105 0.07 1.58 0.00
CA THR A 105 -0.14 1.80 -1.44
C THR A 105 -1.58 2.18 -1.76
N ALA A 106 -1.76 3.24 -2.54
CA ALA A 106 -3.07 3.75 -2.89
C ALA A 106 -3.07 4.53 -4.21
N GLY A 107 -4.22 4.52 -4.90
CA GLY A 107 -4.50 5.44 -6.00
C GLY A 107 -5.20 6.70 -5.48
N MET A 108 -4.55 7.86 -5.62
CA MET A 108 -5.05 9.12 -5.07
C MET A 108 -6.09 9.77 -5.98
N GLY A 109 -6.95 10.58 -5.38
CA GLY A 109 -8.05 11.28 -6.07
C GLY A 109 -9.38 10.53 -6.03
N GLY A 110 -9.42 9.28 -5.57
CA GLY A 110 -10.66 8.58 -5.23
C GLY A 110 -11.21 8.97 -3.85
N GLY A 111 -12.20 8.23 -3.36
CA GLY A 111 -12.72 8.40 -2.00
C GLY A 111 -11.90 7.59 -0.98
N THR A 112 -11.97 6.26 -1.09
CA THR A 112 -11.35 5.33 -0.14
C THR A 112 -9.84 5.51 -0.05
N GLY A 113 -9.11 5.39 -1.17
CA GLY A 113 -7.65 5.51 -1.16
C GLY A 113 -7.17 6.84 -0.58
N THR A 114 -7.74 7.96 -1.05
CA THR A 114 -7.37 9.30 -0.60
C THR A 114 -7.63 9.54 0.89
N GLY A 115 -8.78 9.11 1.40
CA GLY A 115 -9.16 9.38 2.79
C GLY A 115 -8.65 8.36 3.81
N ALA A 116 -8.58 7.07 3.43
CA ALA A 116 -8.20 5.99 4.33
C ALA A 116 -6.67 5.78 4.40
N ALA A 117 -5.93 6.04 3.32
CA ALA A 117 -4.48 5.80 3.32
C ALA A 117 -3.73 6.63 4.38
N PRO A 118 -4.04 7.93 4.62
CA PRO A 118 -3.43 8.69 5.71
C PRO A 118 -3.73 8.11 7.10
N VAL A 119 -4.93 7.56 7.31
CA VAL A 119 -5.32 6.93 8.58
C VAL A 119 -4.51 5.66 8.84
N VAL A 120 -4.35 4.81 7.83
CA VAL A 120 -3.53 3.59 7.92
C VAL A 120 -2.06 3.95 8.17
N ALA A 121 -1.53 4.95 7.46
CA ALA A 121 -0.16 5.42 7.65
C ALA A 121 0.07 5.96 9.06
N ARG A 122 -0.87 6.76 9.57
CA ARG A 122 -0.84 7.28 10.95
C ARG A 122 -0.79 6.16 11.97
N ALA A 123 -1.67 5.16 11.83
CA ALA A 123 -1.72 3.99 12.72
C ALA A 123 -0.40 3.21 12.74
N ALA A 124 0.22 3.02 11.56
CA ALA A 124 1.52 2.37 11.47
C ALA A 124 2.62 3.19 12.17
N ARG A 125 2.66 4.50 11.93
CA ARG A 125 3.65 5.40 12.52
C ARG A 125 3.52 5.53 14.04
N GLU A 126 2.29 5.59 14.56
CA GLU A 126 2.02 5.62 16.01
C GLU A 126 2.52 4.35 16.72
N LYS A 127 2.61 3.22 16.00
CA LYS A 127 3.21 1.97 16.48
C LYS A 127 4.73 1.91 16.33
N GLY A 128 5.37 2.96 15.82
CA GLY A 128 6.82 3.00 15.58
C GLY A 128 7.27 2.14 14.38
N ILE A 129 6.36 1.84 13.45
CA ILE A 129 6.66 1.07 12.23
C ILE A 129 7.23 2.02 11.18
N LEU A 130 8.34 1.64 10.53
CA LEU A 130 8.88 2.40 9.41
C LEU A 130 7.85 2.42 8.27
N THR A 131 7.27 3.58 8.00
CA THR A 131 6.10 3.71 7.13
C THR A 131 6.45 4.42 5.83
N VAL A 132 6.32 3.72 4.70
CA VAL A 132 6.58 4.25 3.37
C VAL A 132 5.28 4.32 2.58
N GLY A 133 4.86 5.53 2.20
CA GLY A 133 3.75 5.72 1.27
C GLY A 133 4.21 5.58 -0.17
N VAL A 134 3.54 4.76 -0.97
CA VAL A 134 3.78 4.65 -2.42
C VAL A 134 2.45 4.84 -3.14
N VAL A 135 2.23 6.03 -3.71
CA VAL A 135 0.91 6.41 -4.23
C VAL A 135 0.96 6.95 -5.63
N THR A 136 -0.14 6.83 -6.37
CA THR A 136 -0.27 7.38 -7.72
C THR A 136 -1.12 8.64 -7.75
N LYS A 137 -0.69 9.65 -8.52
CA LYS A 137 -1.57 10.77 -8.93
C LYS A 137 -2.39 10.36 -10.15
N PRO A 138 -3.65 10.79 -10.27
CA PRO A 138 -4.50 10.46 -11.41
C PRO A 138 -3.95 11.02 -12.72
N PHE A 139 -4.42 10.49 -13.84
CA PHE A 139 -4.15 11.07 -15.15
C PHE A 139 -4.91 12.39 -15.33
N HIS A 140 -4.41 13.30 -16.17
CA HIS A 140 -5.08 14.59 -16.41
C HIS A 140 -6.49 14.42 -17.02
N PHE A 141 -6.69 13.35 -17.79
CA PHE A 141 -7.99 13.04 -18.40
C PHE A 141 -9.06 12.61 -17.38
N GLU A 142 -8.67 12.17 -16.17
CA GLU A 142 -9.62 11.79 -15.12
C GLU A 142 -10.30 13.00 -14.45
N GLY A 143 -9.86 14.21 -14.82
CA GLY A 143 -10.50 15.47 -14.45
C GLY A 143 -9.78 16.23 -13.33
N GLN A 144 -9.88 17.55 -13.40
CA GLN A 144 -9.21 18.47 -12.47
C GLN A 144 -9.67 18.30 -11.02
N ARG A 145 -10.96 17.98 -10.79
CA ARG A 145 -11.48 17.71 -9.45
C ARG A 145 -10.75 16.53 -8.80
N ARG A 146 -10.51 15.47 -9.57
CA ARG A 146 -9.82 14.26 -9.07
C ARG A 146 -8.36 14.56 -8.75
N MET A 147 -7.69 15.34 -9.59
CA MET A 147 -6.32 15.80 -9.33
C MET A 147 -6.22 16.62 -8.05
N ARG A 148 -7.13 17.59 -7.84
CA ARG A 148 -7.14 18.40 -6.61
C ARG A 148 -7.31 17.55 -5.37
N THR A 149 -8.30 16.65 -5.38
CA THR A 149 -8.51 15.69 -4.29
C THR A 149 -7.27 14.81 -4.04
N ALA A 150 -6.57 14.41 -5.10
CA ALA A 150 -5.33 13.65 -4.97
C ALA A 150 -4.22 14.48 -4.29
N GLU A 151 -4.08 15.75 -4.63
CA GLU A 151 -3.08 16.65 -4.03
C GLU A 151 -3.35 16.87 -2.55
N ASP A 152 -4.60 17.16 -2.18
CA ASP A 152 -5.01 17.34 -0.78
C ASP A 152 -4.71 16.07 0.05
N GLY A 153 -5.05 14.88 -0.47
CA GLY A 153 -4.77 13.62 0.21
C GLY A 153 -3.28 13.24 0.26
N ILE A 154 -2.48 13.65 -0.73
CA ILE A 154 -1.03 13.44 -0.75
C ILE A 154 -0.36 14.29 0.33
N GLU A 155 -0.79 15.54 0.49
CA GLU A 155 -0.29 16.43 1.54
C GLU A 155 -0.59 15.85 2.93
N GLU A 156 -1.82 15.38 3.14
CA GLU A 156 -2.19 14.70 4.38
C GLU A 156 -1.39 13.42 4.62
N LEU A 157 -1.23 12.58 3.59
CA LEU A 157 -0.43 11.35 3.70
C LEU A 157 1.03 11.65 4.03
N GLN A 158 1.61 12.69 3.43
CA GLN A 158 2.99 13.10 3.67
C GLN A 158 3.27 13.41 5.13
N ALA A 159 2.29 13.97 5.85
CA ALA A 159 2.41 14.24 7.29
C ALA A 159 2.42 12.97 8.14
N ASN A 160 1.97 11.83 7.60
CA ASN A 160 1.73 10.58 8.32
C ASN A 160 2.68 9.43 7.93
N VAL A 161 3.63 9.65 7.02
CA VAL A 161 4.62 8.66 6.59
C VAL A 161 6.05 9.16 6.84
N ASP A 162 7.01 8.24 6.96
CA ASP A 162 8.43 8.59 7.05
C ASP A 162 9.01 8.93 5.68
N THR A 163 8.51 8.29 4.63
CA THR A 163 8.89 8.57 3.24
C THR A 163 7.68 8.43 2.34
N LEU A 164 7.52 9.36 1.39
CA LEU A 164 6.44 9.35 0.41
C LEU A 164 7.00 9.32 -1.01
N ILE A 165 6.63 8.28 -1.76
CA ILE A 165 6.91 8.14 -3.18
C ILE A 165 5.62 8.44 -3.94
N VAL A 166 5.63 9.51 -4.72
CA VAL A 166 4.49 9.92 -5.54
C VAL A 166 4.78 9.62 -7.00
N ILE A 167 3.95 8.77 -7.61
CA ILE A 167 4.04 8.38 -9.01
C ILE A 167 3.01 9.19 -9.82
N PRO A 168 3.44 10.17 -10.62
CA PRO A 168 2.53 10.89 -11.50
C PRO A 168 2.15 10.02 -12.71
N ASN A 169 0.92 9.50 -12.75
CA ASN A 169 0.46 8.64 -13.85
C ASN A 169 0.59 9.31 -15.22
N GLN A 170 0.53 10.64 -15.28
CA GLN A 170 0.77 11.39 -16.52
C GLN A 170 2.13 11.07 -17.17
N ASN A 171 3.16 10.78 -16.37
CA ASN A 171 4.48 10.47 -16.90
C ASN A 171 4.53 9.10 -17.59
N LEU A 172 3.59 8.19 -17.30
CA LEU A 172 3.50 6.89 -17.96
C LEU A 172 3.21 7.05 -19.46
N PHE A 173 2.45 8.06 -19.86
CA PHE A 173 2.23 8.38 -21.29
C PHE A 173 3.48 8.82 -22.04
N ARG A 174 4.53 9.29 -21.37
CA ARG A 174 5.81 9.61 -22.04
C ARG A 174 6.56 8.35 -22.46
N ILE A 175 6.24 7.23 -21.82
CA ILE A 175 6.84 5.91 -22.06
C ILE A 175 5.91 5.07 -22.94
N ALA A 176 4.61 5.38 -22.94
CA ALA A 176 3.61 4.75 -23.78
C ALA A 176 3.63 5.27 -25.23
N ASN A 177 3.15 4.43 -26.15
CA ASN A 177 3.02 4.75 -27.57
C ASN A 177 1.55 5.00 -27.96
N ASP A 178 1.30 5.48 -29.17
CA ASP A 178 -0.05 5.83 -29.67
C ASP A 178 -1.06 4.68 -29.68
N LYS A 179 -0.63 3.44 -29.42
CA LYS A 179 -1.48 2.24 -29.34
C LYS A 179 -1.86 1.87 -27.90
N THR A 180 -1.33 2.57 -26.90
CA THR A 180 -1.54 2.24 -25.49
C THR A 180 -2.98 2.53 -25.10
N THR A 181 -3.71 1.52 -24.65
CA THR A 181 -5.08 1.69 -24.17
C THR A 181 -5.10 2.23 -22.73
N PHE A 182 -6.26 2.68 -22.26
CA PHE A 182 -6.41 3.08 -20.86
C PHE A 182 -6.10 1.93 -19.90
N ALA A 183 -6.50 0.69 -20.24
CA ALA A 183 -6.21 -0.49 -19.44
C ALA A 183 -4.70 -0.72 -19.32
N ASP A 184 -3.97 -0.58 -20.42
CA ASP A 184 -2.50 -0.71 -20.42
C ASP A 184 -1.85 0.37 -19.56
N ALA A 185 -2.36 1.60 -19.59
CA ALA A 185 -1.82 2.71 -18.79
C ALA A 185 -2.00 2.48 -17.27
N PHE A 186 -3.13 1.92 -16.84
CA PHE A 186 -3.32 1.52 -15.43
C PHE A 186 -2.41 0.35 -15.05
N ALA A 187 -2.26 -0.65 -15.91
CA ALA A 187 -1.32 -1.75 -15.67
C ALA A 187 0.13 -1.26 -15.56
N MET A 188 0.54 -0.27 -16.34
CA MET A 188 1.85 0.38 -16.20
C MET A 188 2.00 1.06 -14.84
N ALA A 189 0.95 1.71 -14.32
CA ALA A 189 0.98 2.33 -12.99
C ALA A 189 1.18 1.27 -11.89
N ASP A 190 0.45 0.15 -11.99
CA ASP A 190 0.59 -0.98 -11.07
C ASP A 190 1.99 -1.60 -11.13
N GLN A 191 2.63 -1.63 -12.31
CA GLN A 191 4.00 -2.10 -12.46
C GLN A 191 5.03 -1.16 -11.82
N VAL A 192 4.81 0.15 -11.88
CA VAL A 192 5.69 1.12 -11.20
C VAL A 192 5.51 1.02 -9.68
N LEU A 193 4.29 0.83 -9.19
CA LEU A 193 4.02 0.56 -7.77
C LEU A 193 4.72 -0.72 -7.30
N PHE A 194 4.60 -1.81 -8.06
CA PHE A 194 5.35 -3.04 -7.81
C PHE A 194 6.86 -2.75 -7.74
N SER A 195 7.41 -2.05 -8.73
CA SER A 195 8.86 -1.79 -8.78
C SER A 195 9.35 -0.96 -7.58
N GLY A 196 8.53 -0.02 -7.10
CA GLY A 196 8.84 0.77 -5.90
C GLY A 196 8.93 -0.08 -4.63
N VAL A 197 7.99 -1.00 -4.44
CA VAL A 197 7.96 -1.90 -3.27
C VAL A 197 9.00 -3.02 -3.42
N ALA A 198 9.07 -3.66 -4.59
CA ALA A 198 9.99 -4.75 -4.90
C ALA A 198 11.45 -4.33 -4.74
N CYS A 199 11.83 -3.14 -5.18
CA CYS A 199 13.21 -2.65 -5.05
C CYS A 199 13.67 -2.60 -3.59
N ILE A 200 12.81 -2.12 -2.68
CA ILE A 200 13.17 -1.98 -1.27
C ILE A 200 13.11 -3.34 -0.56
N THR A 201 12.08 -4.13 -0.86
CA THR A 201 11.89 -5.46 -0.27
C THR A 201 12.96 -6.45 -0.73
N ASP A 202 13.34 -6.47 -2.01
CA ASP A 202 14.39 -7.35 -2.53
C ASP A 202 15.75 -7.07 -1.89
N LEU A 203 16.09 -5.80 -1.63
CA LEU A 203 17.33 -5.44 -0.93
C LEU A 203 17.39 -5.92 0.52
N MET A 204 16.22 -6.15 1.15
CA MET A 204 16.11 -6.56 2.55
C MET A 204 15.88 -8.07 2.72
N VAL A 205 15.19 -8.71 1.78
CA VAL A 205 14.72 -10.09 1.90
C VAL A 205 15.63 -11.07 1.16
N LYS A 206 16.20 -10.69 0.02
CA LYS A 206 17.09 -11.56 -0.75
C LYS A 206 18.53 -11.38 -0.25
N GLU A 207 19.14 -12.49 0.16
CA GLU A 207 20.57 -12.53 0.47
C GLU A 207 21.38 -12.15 -0.77
N GLY A 208 21.98 -10.96 -0.73
CA GLY A 208 22.91 -10.47 -1.73
C GLY A 208 24.36 -10.73 -1.31
N LEU A 209 25.31 -10.47 -2.21
CA LEU A 209 26.74 -10.46 -1.86
C LEU A 209 27.10 -9.34 -0.86
N ILE A 210 26.24 -8.34 -0.73
CA ILE A 210 26.29 -7.24 0.24
C ILE A 210 24.88 -7.10 0.81
N ASN A 211 24.67 -7.49 2.07
CA ASN A 211 23.40 -7.27 2.77
C ASN A 211 23.36 -5.83 3.33
N LEU A 212 22.23 -5.16 3.17
CA LEU A 212 21.96 -3.86 3.78
C LEU A 212 21.17 -4.10 5.07
N ASP A 213 21.72 -3.66 6.21
CA ASP A 213 21.11 -3.90 7.52
C ASP A 213 19.96 -2.91 7.80
N PHE A 214 18.95 -3.37 8.54
CA PHE A 214 17.88 -2.54 9.10
C PHE A 214 18.42 -1.89 10.39
N ALA A 215 18.71 -0.59 10.38
CA ALA A 215 19.27 0.16 11.51
C ALA A 215 18.38 1.32 11.95
#